data_AF-A0A6S6TCH3-F1
#
_entry.id   AF-A0A6S6TCH3-F1
#
_cell.length_a   1.000
_cell.length_b   1.000
_cell.length_c   1.000
_cell.angle_alpha   90.00
_cell.angle_beta   90.00
_cell.angle_gamma   90.00
#
_symmetry.space_group_name_H-M   'P 1'
#
loop_
_entity.id
_entity.type
_entity.pdbx_description
1 polymer ?
#
loop_
_entity_poly.entity_id
_entity_poly.type
_entity_poly.pdbx_seq_one_letter_code
_entity_poly.pdbx_strand_id
1 'polypeptide(L)'
;MTSTLLQKHPIKGSREFNLVDDEVFYTIQSPHRTESLSVVLNVLDPEPVISGSVLSFVSQVNREPLLELFLDKPDKESFDQFVNIMRLRIAEEDFSLLRVRDKGVEVDVAQISESIDMLQKYVDPAEIELLLSSLLELKTKPDDVNCLSNVAKAFNDLGFVQGQVLTYAPYINFLLSGSGAESTVAI
;
A
#
# COMPACT_ATOMS: atom_id res chain seq x y z
N MET A 1 8.46 -1.74 0.18
CA MET A 1 9.29 -1.69 1.43
C MET A 1 8.98 -2.88 2.35
N THR A 2 9.99 -3.61 2.82
CA THR A 2 9.81 -4.80 3.69
C THR A 2 10.16 -4.51 5.16
N SER A 3 9.27 -4.89 6.09
CA SER A 3 9.56 -4.82 7.54
C SER A 3 9.34 -6.19 8.18
N THR A 4 10.23 -6.57 9.10
CA THR A 4 10.21 -7.90 9.73
C THR A 4 10.22 -7.77 11.24
N LEU A 5 9.42 -8.59 11.92
CA LEU A 5 9.42 -8.69 13.38
C LEU A 5 9.51 -10.17 13.79
N LEU A 6 10.57 -10.51 14.52
CA LEU A 6 10.75 -11.84 15.09
C LEU A 6 10.50 -11.81 16.59
N GLN A 7 9.44 -12.51 17.03
CA GLN A 7 9.07 -12.64 18.42
C GLN A 7 9.38 -14.05 18.91
N LYS A 8 10.17 -14.17 19.97
CA LYS A 8 10.44 -15.45 20.63
C LYS A 8 9.79 -15.49 22.00
N HIS A 9 9.09 -16.57 22.30
CA HIS A 9 8.51 -16.84 23.60
C HIS A 9 8.98 -18.21 24.12
N PRO A 10 9.45 -18.31 25.38
CA PRO A 10 9.99 -19.55 25.94
C PRO A 10 8.99 -20.72 26.08
N ILE A 11 7.71 -20.51 25.77
CA ILE A 11 6.62 -21.49 25.98
C ILE A 11 5.70 -21.53 24.77
N LYS A 12 5.30 -20.34 24.27
CA LYS A 12 4.41 -20.20 23.10
C LYS A 12 5.12 -20.33 21.75
N GLY A 13 6.43 -20.63 21.75
CA GLY A 13 7.21 -20.77 20.53
C GLY A 13 7.66 -19.44 19.93
N SER A 14 7.93 -19.40 18.63
CA SER A 14 8.33 -18.20 17.90
C SER A 14 7.29 -17.78 16.87
N ARG A 15 7.18 -16.47 16.64
CA ARG A 15 6.38 -15.87 15.58
C ARG A 15 7.29 -14.97 14.76
N GLU A 16 7.25 -15.14 13.45
CA GLU A 16 7.98 -14.29 12.52
C GLU A 16 6.97 -13.61 11.61
N PHE A 17 7.01 -12.28 11.57
CA PHE A 17 6.14 -11.44 10.77
C PHE A 17 6.96 -10.76 9.69
N ASN A 18 6.48 -10.81 8.46
CA ASN A 18 7.07 -10.18 7.29
C ASN A 18 5.98 -9.36 6.61
N LEU A 19 6.07 -8.04 6.78
CA LEU A 19 5.25 -7.09 6.07
C LEU A 19 5.87 -6.83 4.70
N VAL A 20 5.21 -7.31 3.66
CA VAL A 20 5.63 -7.18 2.26
C VAL A 20 4.50 -6.48 1.53
N ASP A 21 4.78 -5.27 1.05
CA ASP A 21 3.79 -4.44 0.36
C ASP A 21 2.50 -4.25 1.16
N ASP A 22 1.41 -4.86 0.71
CA ASP A 22 0.04 -4.82 1.23
C ASP A 22 -0.38 -6.09 2.00
N GLU A 23 0.54 -7.02 2.19
CA GLU A 23 0.29 -8.26 2.92
C GLU A 23 1.27 -8.47 4.07
N VAL A 24 0.76 -9.06 5.15
CA VAL A 24 1.58 -9.59 6.24
C VAL A 24 1.59 -11.09 6.16
N PHE A 25 2.76 -11.61 5.81
CA PHE A 25 3.06 -13.03 5.94
C PHE A 25 3.59 -13.29 7.33
N TYR A 26 3.05 -14.27 8.03
CA TYR A 26 3.61 -14.64 9.31
C TYR A 26 3.61 -16.15 9.53
N THR A 27 4.65 -16.60 10.23
CA THR A 27 4.83 -17.99 10.57
C THR A 27 4.86 -18.13 12.09
N ILE A 28 4.01 -19.00 12.62
CA ILE A 28 3.98 -19.37 14.03
C ILE A 28 4.62 -20.76 14.14
N GLN A 29 5.75 -20.81 14.85
CA GLN A 29 6.45 -22.04 15.18
C GLN A 29 6.19 -22.40 16.64
N SER A 30 5.36 -23.41 16.85
CA SER A 30 5.15 -24.06 18.14
C SER A 30 5.99 -25.34 18.23
N PRO A 31 6.25 -25.88 19.43
CA PRO A 31 7.10 -27.08 19.61
C PRO A 31 6.71 -28.31 18.76
N HIS A 32 5.45 -28.40 18.33
CA HIS A 32 4.92 -29.54 17.57
C HIS A 32 4.32 -29.17 16.21
N ARG A 33 4.23 -27.87 15.87
CA ARG A 33 3.55 -27.42 14.65
C ARG A 33 4.10 -26.09 14.17
N THR A 34 4.29 -25.99 12.86
CA THR A 34 4.54 -24.73 12.15
C THR A 34 3.32 -24.40 11.32
N GLU A 35 2.82 -23.18 11.47
CA GLU A 35 1.71 -22.64 10.68
C GLU A 35 2.18 -21.37 9.98
N SER A 36 1.89 -21.25 8.69
CA SER A 36 2.16 -20.04 7.90
C SER A 36 0.84 -19.48 7.39
N LEU A 37 0.67 -18.17 7.58
CA LEU A 37 -0.56 -17.43 7.32
C LEU A 37 -0.21 -16.16 6.54
N SER A 38 -1.13 -15.70 5.69
CA SER A 38 -1.06 -14.38 5.05
C SER A 38 -2.35 -13.63 5.33
N VAL A 39 -2.21 -12.33 5.63
CA VAL A 39 -3.34 -11.43 5.88
C VAL A 39 -3.09 -10.13 5.11
N VAL A 40 -4.06 -9.74 4.29
CA VAL A 40 -4.06 -8.46 3.58
C VAL A 40 -4.31 -7.32 4.56
N LEU A 41 -3.58 -6.22 4.45
CA LEU A 41 -3.69 -5.11 5.39
C LEU A 41 -5.06 -4.40 5.30
N ASN A 42 -5.64 -4.29 4.12
CA ASN A 42 -6.96 -3.67 3.89
C ASN A 42 -8.13 -4.27 4.70
N VAL A 43 -8.03 -5.51 5.17
CA VAL A 43 -9.09 -6.12 6.00
C VAL A 43 -8.90 -5.87 7.49
N LEU A 44 -7.77 -5.29 7.91
CA LEU A 44 -7.41 -5.04 9.30
C LEU A 44 -7.86 -3.66 9.76
N ASP A 45 -8.27 -3.55 11.02
CA ASP A 45 -8.49 -2.26 11.67
C ASP A 45 -7.15 -1.62 12.06
N PRO A 46 -6.86 -0.35 11.69
CA PRO A 46 -5.63 0.33 12.07
C PRO A 46 -5.50 0.63 13.57
N GLU A 47 -6.56 0.46 14.34
CA GLU A 47 -6.54 0.55 15.79
C GLU A 47 -6.50 -0.86 16.42
N PRO A 48 -5.29 -1.35 16.76
CA PRO A 48 -5.18 -2.67 17.35
C PRO A 48 -5.72 -2.69 18.79
N VAL A 49 -6.30 -3.82 19.18
CA VAL A 49 -6.87 -4.03 20.51
C VAL A 49 -5.84 -4.75 21.39
N ILE A 50 -5.60 -4.22 22.58
CA ILE A 50 -4.73 -4.85 23.57
C ILE A 50 -5.56 -5.72 24.49
N SER A 51 -5.20 -7.00 24.58
CA SER A 51 -5.80 -7.97 25.50
C SER A 51 -4.72 -8.72 26.27
N GLY A 52 -4.53 -8.34 27.53
CA GLY A 52 -3.50 -8.94 28.39
C GLY A 52 -2.08 -8.66 27.87
N SER A 53 -1.35 -9.72 27.50
CA SER A 53 0.02 -9.64 26.98
C SER A 53 0.10 -9.69 25.45
N VAL A 54 -1.03 -9.51 24.76
CA VAL A 54 -1.14 -9.62 23.30
C VAL A 54 -1.79 -8.36 22.73
N LEU A 55 -1.22 -7.86 21.64
CA LEU A 55 -1.80 -6.83 20.79
C LEU A 55 -2.38 -7.52 19.55
N SER A 56 -3.64 -7.23 19.23
CA SER A 56 -4.35 -7.89 18.13
C SER A 56 -4.82 -6.86 17.11
N PHE A 57 -4.45 -7.05 15.84
CA PHE A 57 -5.15 -6.41 14.74
C PHE A 57 -6.37 -7.25 14.39
N VAL A 58 -7.54 -6.62 14.44
CA VAL A 58 -8.83 -7.27 14.21
C VAL A 58 -9.33 -6.99 12.80
N SER A 59 -10.18 -7.86 12.27
CA SER A 59 -10.87 -7.59 11.00
C SER A 59 -11.80 -6.39 11.13
N GLN A 60 -11.82 -5.51 10.12
CA GLN A 60 -12.82 -4.44 10.02
C GLN A 60 -14.25 -4.98 9.83
N VAL A 61 -14.39 -6.18 9.25
CA VAL A 61 -15.68 -6.76 8.87
C VAL A 61 -16.34 -7.45 10.05
N ASN A 62 -15.64 -8.40 10.68
CA ASN A 62 -16.22 -9.26 11.72
C ASN A 62 -15.61 -9.05 13.11
N ARG A 63 -14.64 -8.14 13.26
CA ARG A 63 -13.94 -7.83 14.53
C ARG A 63 -13.18 -9.00 15.16
N GLU A 64 -12.90 -10.06 14.42
CA GLU A 64 -12.07 -11.18 14.89
C GLU A 64 -10.58 -10.86 14.78
N PRO A 65 -9.72 -11.35 15.72
CA PRO A 65 -8.29 -11.15 15.66
C PRO A 65 -7.69 -11.95 14.50
N LEU A 66 -7.07 -11.25 13.55
CA LEU A 66 -6.39 -11.85 12.40
C LEU A 66 -4.87 -11.85 12.57
N LEU A 67 -4.33 -10.86 13.28
CA LEU A 67 -2.90 -10.78 13.59
C LEU A 67 -2.68 -10.56 15.08
N GLU A 68 -1.90 -11.41 15.71
CA GLU A 68 -1.62 -11.34 17.15
C GLU A 68 -0.12 -11.22 17.43
N LEU A 69 0.27 -10.16 18.13
CA LEU A 69 1.65 -9.86 18.49
C LEU A 69 1.82 -9.91 20.01
N PHE A 70 2.95 -10.42 20.49
CA PHE A 70 3.30 -10.32 21.91
C PHE A 70 3.77 -8.90 22.25
N LEU A 71 3.22 -8.30 23.30
CA LEU A 71 3.57 -6.94 23.71
C LEU A 71 5.06 -6.80 24.06
N ASP A 72 5.66 -5.70 23.61
CA ASP A 72 7.06 -5.31 23.87
C ASP A 72 8.10 -6.41 23.51
N LYS A 73 7.76 -7.28 22.54
CA LYS A 73 8.65 -8.34 22.04
C LYS A 73 9.09 -8.07 20.58
N PRO A 74 10.38 -8.28 20.25
CA PRO A 74 11.46 -8.78 21.11
C PRO A 74 11.92 -7.76 22.18
N ASP A 75 11.78 -6.48 21.86
CA ASP A 75 11.96 -5.33 22.74
C ASP A 75 10.89 -4.28 22.42
N LYS A 76 10.73 -3.30 23.29
CA LYS A 76 9.71 -2.26 23.16
C LYS A 76 9.89 -1.40 21.90
N GLU A 77 11.12 -1.05 21.55
CA GLU A 77 11.40 -0.16 20.42
C GLU A 77 11.07 -0.84 19.10
N SER A 78 11.61 -2.04 18.86
CA SER A 78 11.34 -2.82 17.65
C SER A 78 9.85 -3.14 17.51
N PHE A 79 9.19 -3.46 18.64
CA PHE A 79 7.76 -3.72 18.67
C PHE A 79 6.95 -2.47 18.31
N ASP A 80 7.17 -1.35 19.00
CA ASP A 80 6.45 -0.11 18.77
C ASP A 80 6.68 0.42 17.34
N GLN A 81 7.91 0.27 16.80
CA GLN A 81 8.22 0.58 15.40
C GLN A 81 7.41 -0.27 14.42
N PHE A 82 7.40 -1.60 14.59
CA PHE A 82 6.64 -2.49 13.71
C PHE A 82 5.13 -2.21 13.79
N VAL A 83 4.59 -2.03 14.99
CA VAL A 83 3.17 -1.69 15.20
C VAL A 83 2.84 -0.35 14.55
N ASN A 84 3.69 0.67 14.69
CA ASN A 84 3.45 1.97 14.05
C ASN A 84 3.47 1.86 12.52
N ILE A 85 4.40 1.10 11.94
CA ILE A 85 4.43 0.84 10.49
C ILE A 85 3.15 0.15 10.06
N MET A 86 2.71 -0.89 10.78
CA MET A 86 1.46 -1.59 10.51
C MET A 86 0.25 -0.65 10.55
N ARG A 87 0.12 0.14 11.62
CA ARG A 87 -0.98 1.11 11.78
C ARG A 87 -1.00 2.14 10.65
N LEU A 88 0.17 2.69 10.31
CA LEU A 88 0.31 3.63 9.20
C LEU A 88 -0.09 2.96 7.89
N ARG A 89 0.42 1.76 7.58
CA ARG A 89 0.10 1.08 6.33
C ARG A 89 -1.37 0.70 6.21
N ILE A 90 -1.97 0.17 7.27
CA ILE A 90 -3.40 -0.15 7.28
C ILE A 90 -4.22 1.14 7.09
N ALA A 91 -3.86 2.22 7.77
CA ALA A 91 -4.56 3.50 7.64
C ALA A 91 -4.34 4.16 6.27
N GLU A 92 -3.17 3.98 5.66
CA GLU A 92 -2.89 4.44 4.29
C GLU A 92 -3.40 3.48 3.21
N GLU A 93 -3.83 2.27 3.57
CA GLU A 93 -4.61 1.34 2.73
C GLU A 93 -6.11 1.58 2.82
N ASP A 94 -6.48 2.78 3.27
CA ASP A 94 -7.81 3.32 3.03
C ASP A 94 -8.16 3.08 1.56
N PHE A 95 -9.33 2.47 1.32
CA PHE A 95 -9.81 1.91 0.06
C PHE A 95 -9.80 2.89 -1.14
N SER A 96 -9.39 4.14 -0.92
CA SER A 96 -9.40 5.25 -1.87
C SER A 96 -8.03 5.60 -2.45
N LEU A 97 -6.93 5.04 -1.93
CA LEU A 97 -5.57 5.46 -2.33
C LEU A 97 -4.97 4.49 -3.37
N LEU A 98 -4.85 4.94 -4.62
CA LEU A 98 -4.12 4.19 -5.64
C LEU A 98 -2.61 4.27 -5.37
N ARG A 99 -1.92 3.13 -5.43
CA ARG A 99 -0.49 3.00 -5.15
C ARG A 99 0.26 2.37 -6.31
N VAL A 100 1.39 2.96 -6.66
CA VAL A 100 2.36 2.38 -7.60
C VAL A 100 2.99 1.14 -6.95
N ARG A 101 2.85 -0.03 -7.56
CA ARG A 101 3.48 -1.28 -7.10
C ARG A 101 5.01 -1.20 -7.26
N ASP A 102 5.77 -1.80 -6.32
CA ASP A 102 7.25 -1.84 -6.32
C ASP A 102 7.83 -2.51 -7.60
N LYS A 103 7.02 -3.21 -8.40
CA LYS A 103 7.33 -3.54 -9.80
C LYS A 103 7.02 -2.33 -10.67
N GLY A 104 8.05 -1.54 -10.98
CA GLY A 104 7.95 -0.35 -11.83
C GLY A 104 7.08 -0.61 -13.07
N VAL A 105 6.08 0.25 -13.26
CA VAL A 105 5.26 0.28 -14.48
C VAL A 105 6.11 0.89 -15.59
N GLU A 106 6.19 0.24 -16.76
CA GLU A 106 6.83 0.82 -17.92
C GLU A 106 6.03 2.06 -18.35
N VAL A 107 6.64 3.24 -18.20
CA VAL A 107 5.98 4.52 -18.43
C VAL A 107 6.02 4.89 -19.91
N ASP A 108 4.85 4.96 -20.54
CA ASP A 108 4.67 5.47 -21.89
C ASP A 108 4.53 7.00 -21.87
N VAL A 109 5.61 7.67 -22.28
CA VAL A 109 5.74 9.13 -22.34
C VAL A 109 4.70 9.76 -23.29
N ALA A 110 4.29 9.05 -24.34
CA ALA A 110 3.27 9.54 -25.28
C ALA A 110 1.89 9.55 -24.61
N GLN A 111 1.55 8.47 -23.88
CA GLN A 111 0.31 8.38 -23.11
C GLN A 111 0.25 9.39 -21.95
N ILE A 112 1.38 9.67 -21.29
CA ILE A 112 1.45 10.78 -20.31
C ILE A 112 1.17 12.13 -20.98
N SER A 113 1.75 12.37 -22.16
CA SER A 113 1.56 13.64 -22.87
C SER A 113 0.10 13.84 -23.28
N GLU A 114 -0.54 12.80 -23.82
CA GLU A 114 -1.96 12.83 -24.17
C GLU A 114 -2.84 13.06 -22.92
N SER A 115 -2.50 12.41 -21.80
CA SER A 115 -3.20 12.61 -20.53
C SER A 115 -3.10 14.06 -20.04
N ILE A 116 -1.91 14.68 -20.11
CA ILE A 116 -1.71 16.09 -19.73
C ILE A 116 -2.56 17.00 -20.63
N ASP A 117 -2.55 16.80 -21.94
CA ASP A 117 -3.29 17.62 -22.90
C ASP A 117 -4.81 17.53 -22.66
N MET A 118 -5.31 16.31 -22.38
CA MET A 118 -6.73 16.09 -22.08
C MET A 118 -7.13 16.74 -20.76
N LEU A 119 -6.31 16.61 -19.72
CA LEU A 119 -6.58 17.23 -18.42
C LEU A 119 -6.58 18.76 -18.49
N GLN A 120 -5.60 19.36 -19.15
CA GLN A 120 -5.55 20.82 -19.33
C GLN A 120 -6.74 21.37 -20.13
N LYS A 121 -7.35 20.55 -20.99
CA LYS A 121 -8.48 20.95 -21.82
C LYS A 121 -9.82 20.84 -21.11
N TYR A 122 -10.00 19.84 -20.26
CA TYR A 122 -11.32 19.48 -19.71
C TYR A 122 -11.44 19.58 -18.19
N VAL A 123 -10.34 19.81 -17.47
CA VAL A 123 -10.31 19.98 -16.02
C VAL A 123 -9.72 21.37 -15.71
N ASP A 124 -10.22 22.03 -14.67
CA ASP A 124 -9.68 23.32 -14.25
C ASP A 124 -8.20 23.15 -13.84
N PRO A 125 -7.24 23.81 -14.54
CA PRO A 125 -5.82 23.66 -14.24
C PRO A 125 -5.45 24.05 -12.81
N ALA A 126 -6.22 24.94 -12.16
CA ALA A 126 -5.97 25.33 -10.77
C ALA A 126 -6.28 24.19 -9.78
N GLU A 127 -7.23 23.31 -10.10
CA GLU A 127 -7.58 22.17 -9.24
C GLU A 127 -6.59 21.01 -9.35
N ILE A 128 -5.86 20.92 -10.47
CA ILE A 128 -4.95 19.80 -10.77
C ILE A 128 -3.48 20.23 -10.94
N GLU A 129 -3.10 21.43 -10.50
CA GLU A 129 -1.76 22.00 -10.70
C GLU A 129 -0.64 21.06 -10.20
N LEU A 130 -0.80 20.49 -9.00
CA LEU A 130 0.17 19.57 -8.41
C LEU A 130 0.27 18.25 -9.18
N LEU A 131 -0.86 17.76 -9.71
CA LEU A 131 -0.90 16.55 -10.53
C LEU A 131 -0.21 16.79 -11.89
N LEU A 132 -0.51 17.92 -12.55
CA LEU A 132 0.12 18.29 -13.83
C LEU A 132 1.63 18.45 -13.67
N SER A 133 2.08 19.12 -12.60
CA SER A 133 3.51 19.27 -12.29
C SER A 133 4.19 17.91 -12.11
N SER A 134 3.55 17.00 -11.36
CA SER A 134 4.08 15.66 -11.12
C SER A 134 4.12 14.81 -12.40
N LEU A 135 3.12 14.92 -13.28
CA LEU A 135 3.09 14.24 -14.58
C LEU A 135 4.16 14.76 -15.54
N LEU A 136 4.43 16.07 -15.52
CA LEU A 136 5.52 16.67 -16.30
C LEU A 136 6.90 16.18 -15.83
N GLU A 137 7.11 16.08 -14.50
CA GLU A 137 8.33 15.49 -13.96
C GLU A 137 8.48 14.01 -14.37
N LEU A 138 7.41 13.22 -14.23
CA LEU A 138 7.39 11.82 -14.65
C LEU A 138 7.67 11.67 -16.15
N LYS A 139 7.13 12.55 -17.00
CA LYS A 139 7.43 12.60 -18.44
C LYS A 139 8.93 12.78 -18.71
N THR A 140 9.63 13.57 -17.90
CA THR A 140 11.08 13.80 -18.07
C THR A 140 11.94 12.68 -17.50
N LYS A 141 11.44 11.95 -16.49
CA LYS A 141 12.13 10.87 -15.80
C LYS A 141 11.21 9.66 -15.62
N PRO A 142 10.86 8.96 -16.71
CA PRO A 142 9.89 7.86 -16.68
C PRO A 142 10.30 6.70 -15.78
N ASP A 143 11.61 6.48 -15.60
CA ASP A 143 12.16 5.39 -14.77
C ASP A 143 12.36 5.76 -13.29
N ASP A 144 12.06 7.00 -12.90
CA ASP A 144 12.24 7.45 -11.51
C ASP A 144 11.02 7.08 -10.67
N VAL A 145 11.22 6.10 -9.79
CA VAL A 145 10.21 5.60 -8.84
C VAL A 145 9.66 6.73 -7.96
N ASN A 146 10.46 7.77 -7.65
CA ASN A 146 9.98 8.91 -6.87
C ASN A 146 9.00 9.77 -7.67
N CYS A 147 9.17 9.89 -8.99
CA CYS A 147 8.24 10.62 -9.85
C CYS A 147 6.88 9.91 -9.92
N LEU A 148 6.87 8.58 -10.00
CA LEU A 148 5.64 7.79 -9.94
C LEU A 148 4.93 7.95 -8.58
N SER A 149 5.68 7.89 -7.48
CA SER A 149 5.16 8.12 -6.12
C SER A 149 4.56 9.53 -5.96
N ASN A 150 5.20 10.55 -6.53
CA ASN A 150 4.71 11.92 -6.52
C ASN A 150 3.39 12.06 -7.29
N VAL A 151 3.24 11.39 -8.44
CA VAL A 151 1.97 11.36 -9.19
C VAL A 151 0.86 10.71 -8.37
N ALA A 152 1.14 9.58 -7.71
CA ALA A 152 0.17 8.91 -6.84
C ALA A 152 -0.29 9.82 -5.69
N LYS A 153 0.67 10.48 -5.02
CA LYS A 153 0.37 11.42 -3.95
C LYS A 153 -0.46 12.60 -4.44
N ALA A 154 -0.04 13.24 -5.53
CA ALA A 154 -0.75 14.39 -6.09
C ALA A 154 -2.16 14.02 -6.55
N PHE A 155 -2.36 12.82 -7.10
CA PHE A 155 -3.68 12.30 -7.45
C PHE A 155 -4.55 12.06 -6.20
N ASN A 156 -3.99 11.46 -5.16
CA ASN A 156 -4.69 11.19 -3.91
C ASN A 156 -5.15 12.47 -3.19
N ASP A 157 -4.36 13.54 -3.28
CA ASP A 157 -4.68 14.85 -2.69
C ASP A 157 -5.84 15.59 -3.41
N LEU A 158 -6.29 15.13 -4.59
CA LEU A 158 -7.37 15.76 -5.36
C LEU A 158 -8.78 15.55 -4.80
N GLY A 159 -8.99 14.57 -3.92
CA GLY A 159 -10.31 14.24 -3.37
C GLY A 159 -11.35 13.97 -4.48
N PHE A 160 -12.44 14.73 -4.49
CA PHE A 160 -13.55 14.52 -5.45
C PHE A 160 -13.16 14.77 -6.92
N VAL A 161 -12.09 15.54 -7.18
CA VAL A 161 -11.62 15.85 -8.54
C VAL A 161 -10.99 14.62 -9.23
N GLN A 162 -10.62 13.59 -8.46
CA GLN A 162 -10.10 12.32 -8.99
C GLN A 162 -11.01 11.70 -10.05
N GLY A 163 -12.34 11.77 -9.87
CA GLY A 163 -13.28 11.21 -10.84
C GLY A 163 -13.18 11.88 -12.22
N GLN A 164 -12.93 13.19 -12.25
CA GLN A 164 -12.73 13.93 -13.51
C GLN A 164 -11.40 13.54 -14.16
N VAL A 165 -10.34 13.39 -13.35
CA VAL A 165 -9.03 12.95 -13.84
C VAL A 165 -9.11 11.56 -14.46
N LEU A 166 -9.75 10.61 -13.79
CA LEU A 166 -9.93 9.24 -14.30
C LEU A 166 -10.79 9.18 -15.58
N THR A 167 -11.70 10.15 -15.76
CA THR A 167 -12.54 10.24 -16.96
C THR A 167 -11.74 10.68 -18.18
N TYR A 168 -10.86 11.68 -18.04
CA TYR A 168 -10.13 12.27 -19.17
C TYR A 168 -8.73 11.71 -19.38
N ALA A 169 -8.12 11.12 -18.35
CA ALA A 169 -6.78 10.54 -18.38
C ALA A 169 -6.79 9.12 -17.80
N PRO A 170 -7.42 8.14 -18.49
CA PRO A 170 -7.52 6.76 -18.00
C PRO A 170 -6.14 6.08 -17.84
N TYR A 171 -5.12 6.57 -18.54
CA TYR A 171 -3.74 6.09 -18.39
C TYR A 171 -3.18 6.32 -16.98
N ILE A 172 -3.65 7.35 -16.26
CA ILE A 172 -3.28 7.58 -14.85
C ILE A 172 -3.75 6.40 -13.99
N ASN A 173 -4.93 5.86 -14.26
CA ASN A 173 -5.41 4.67 -13.55
C ASN A 173 -4.50 3.46 -13.80
N PHE A 174 -4.04 3.28 -15.04
CA PHE A 174 -3.10 2.21 -15.39
C PHE A 174 -1.76 2.35 -14.65
N LEU A 175 -1.19 3.56 -14.64
CA LEU A 175 0.05 3.87 -13.91
C LEU A 175 -0.08 3.58 -12.41
N LEU A 176 -1.21 3.95 -11.81
CA LEU A 176 -1.43 3.83 -10.37
C LEU A 176 -1.98 2.46 -9.92
N SER A 177 -2.56 1.67 -10.83
CA SER A 177 -3.06 0.32 -10.53
C SER A 177 -2.00 -0.76 -10.74
N GLY A 178 -0.87 -0.44 -11.38
CA GLY A 178 0.22 -1.37 -11.60
C GLY A 178 -0.16 -2.58 -12.45
N SER A 179 -1.20 -2.49 -13.29
CA SER A 179 -1.55 -3.54 -14.24
C SER A 179 -0.54 -3.54 -15.38
N GLY A 180 0.67 -4.03 -15.11
CA GLY A 180 1.54 -4.49 -16.19
C GLY A 180 0.71 -5.39 -17.09
N ALA A 181 0.71 -5.10 -18.39
CA ALA A 181 -0.12 -5.75 -19.38
C ALA A 181 -0.28 -7.26 -19.13
N GLU A 182 -1.43 -7.67 -18.61
CA GLU A 182 -2.01 -8.93 -19.05
C GLU A 182 -2.47 -8.66 -20.49
N SER A 183 -1.50 -8.77 -21.39
CA SER A 183 -1.75 -8.93 -22.80
C SER A 183 -2.65 -10.15 -22.94
N THR A 184 -3.94 -9.89 -23.04
CA THR A 184 -4.93 -10.86 -23.44
C THR A 184 -4.67 -11.12 -24.92
N VAL A 185 -3.63 -11.90 -25.23
CA VAL A 185 -3.55 -12.57 -26.52
C VAL A 185 -4.47 -13.76 -26.44
N ALA A 186 -5.66 -13.54 -26.97
CA ALA A 186 -6.57 -14.60 -27.36
C ALA A 186 -5.84 -15.64 -28.22
N ILE A 187 -6.09 -16.91 -27.93
CA ILE A 187 -6.16 -17.96 -28.93
C ILE A 187 -7.55 -18.55 -28.84
#